data_AF-A0A813HXH0-F1
#
_entry.id   AF-A0A813HXH0-F1
#
_cell.length_a   1.000
_cell.length_b   1.000
_cell.length_c   1.000
_cell.angle_alpha   90.00
_cell.angle_beta   90.00
_cell.angle_gamma   90.00
#
_symmetry.space_group_name_H-M   'P 1'
#
loop_
_entity.id
_entity.type
_entity.pdbx_description
1 polymer ?
#
loop_
_entity_poly.entity_id
_entity_poly.type
_entity_poly.pdbx_seq_one_letter_code
_entity_poly.pdbx_strand_id
1 'polypeptide(L)'
;MIWVSESRGNYRWAVALGLALCREYNRGRGRAGGKTSEHKTQAVLEWLRYHEPNFKRKNRTAVKKLHLAMPDNCKEAVDSVEAYRDYYFSKRLTMKMEWPEGRVPLWWDARKAALSRKREGARNV
;
A
#
# COMPACT_ATOMS: atom_id res chain seq x y z
N MET A 1 3.04 16.97 -14.14
CA MET A 1 2.70 15.82 -15.01
C MET A 1 2.18 14.69 -14.13
N ILE A 2 1.04 14.08 -14.46
CA ILE A 2 0.41 13.00 -13.67
C ILE A 2 0.63 11.68 -14.43
N TRP A 3 1.37 10.73 -13.86
CA TRP A 3 1.74 9.47 -14.54
C TRP A 3 0.54 8.69 -15.08
N VAL A 4 -0.57 8.67 -14.33
CA VAL A 4 -1.82 7.96 -14.71
C VAL A 4 -2.39 8.44 -16.05
N SER A 5 -2.23 9.73 -16.39
CA SER A 5 -2.75 10.30 -17.64
C SER A 5 -1.77 10.22 -18.82
N GLU A 6 -0.57 9.68 -18.63
CA GLU A 6 0.46 9.61 -19.69
C GLU A 6 0.16 8.54 -20.75
N SER A 7 -0.53 7.46 -20.36
CA SER A 7 -0.96 6.41 -21.28
C SER A 7 -2.21 5.70 -20.81
N ARG A 8 -2.95 5.12 -21.76
CA ARG A 8 -4.08 4.23 -21.47
C ARG A 8 -3.66 3.02 -20.63
N GLY A 9 -2.44 2.51 -20.82
CA GLY A 9 -1.88 1.43 -20.00
C GLY A 9 -1.70 1.82 -18.53
N ASN A 10 -1.25 3.04 -18.24
CA ASN A 10 -1.09 3.55 -16.87
C ASN A 10 -2.44 3.70 -16.18
N TYR A 11 -3.42 4.26 -16.90
CA TYR A 11 -4.79 4.39 -16.41
C TYR A 11 -5.42 3.03 -16.07
N ARG A 12 -5.37 2.07 -17.00
CA ARG A 12 -5.90 0.71 -16.78
C ARG A 12 -5.26 0.04 -15.57
N TRP A 13 -3.94 0.18 -15.44
CA TRP A 13 -3.21 -0.33 -14.27
C TRP A 13 -3.70 0.33 -12.97
N ALA A 14 -3.89 1.65 -12.95
CA ALA A 14 -4.36 2.37 -11.77
C ALA A 14 -5.79 1.96 -11.36
N VAL A 15 -6.70 1.80 -12.34
CA VAL A 15 -8.06 1.29 -12.10
C VAL A 15 -8.02 -0.14 -11.55
N ALA A 16 -7.23 -1.02 -12.16
CA ALA A 16 -7.08 -2.41 -11.71
C ALA A 16 -6.52 -2.50 -10.28
N LEU A 17 -5.50 -1.69 -9.96
CA LEU A 17 -4.94 -1.59 -8.62
C LEU A 17 -5.98 -1.07 -7.62
N GLY A 18 -6.71 0.00 -7.96
CA GLY A 18 -7.76 0.56 -7.11
C GLY A 18 -8.86 -0.47 -6.78
N LEU A 19 -9.31 -1.23 -7.78
CA LEU A 19 -10.29 -2.31 -7.58
C LEU A 19 -9.73 -3.43 -6.70
N ALA A 20 -8.45 -3.78 -6.85
CA ALA A 20 -7.79 -4.75 -5.97
C ALA A 20 -7.74 -4.27 -4.51
N LEU A 21 -7.43 -3.00 -4.28
CA LEU A 21 -7.45 -2.38 -2.96
C LEU A 21 -8.87 -2.36 -2.35
N CYS A 22 -9.89 -2.07 -3.15
CA CYS A 22 -11.29 -2.15 -2.71
C CYS A 22 -11.65 -3.58 -2.27
N ARG A 23 -11.25 -4.60 -3.05
CA ARG A 23 -11.46 -6.00 -2.66
C ARG A 23 -10.75 -6.35 -1.35
N GLU A 24 -9.50 -5.92 -1.18
CA GLU A 24 -8.76 -6.19 0.05
C GLU A 24 -9.41 -5.51 1.26
N TYR A 25 -9.81 -4.24 1.12
CA TYR A 25 -10.56 -3.53 2.15
C TYR A 25 -11.85 -4.25 2.50
N ASN A 26 -12.68 -4.55 1.50
CA ASN A 26 -14.00 -5.16 1.68
C ASN A 26 -13.92 -6.55 2.32
N ARG A 27 -12.84 -7.30 2.09
CA ARG A 27 -12.63 -8.65 2.65
C ARG A 27 -11.92 -8.62 4.00
N GLY A 28 -11.17 -7.58 4.31
CA GLY A 28 -10.33 -7.48 5.50
C GLY A 28 -10.85 -6.43 6.46
N ARG A 29 -10.21 -5.26 6.45
CA ARG A 29 -10.48 -4.16 7.40
C ARG A 29 -11.93 -3.72 7.43
N GLY A 30 -12.62 -3.71 6.29
CA GLY A 30 -14.04 -3.38 6.20
C GLY A 30 -14.90 -4.35 7.02
N ARG A 31 -14.81 -5.66 6.76
CA ARG A 31 -15.58 -6.67 7.50
C ARG A 31 -15.18 -6.75 8.97
N ALA A 32 -13.88 -6.68 9.26
CA ALA A 32 -13.39 -6.68 10.64
C ALA A 32 -13.94 -5.49 11.45
N GLY A 33 -14.17 -4.34 10.79
CA GLY A 33 -14.84 -3.17 11.39
C GLY A 33 -16.37 -3.19 11.30
N GLY A 34 -16.99 -4.36 11.05
CA GLY A 34 -18.45 -4.51 10.99
C GLY A 34 -19.12 -3.94 9.74
N LYS A 35 -18.35 -3.50 8.73
CA LYS A 35 -18.94 -2.92 7.51
C LYS A 35 -19.49 -4.03 6.62
N THR A 36 -20.72 -3.84 6.18
CA THR A 36 -21.41 -4.75 5.25
C THR A 36 -21.35 -4.26 3.81
N SER A 37 -21.29 -2.94 3.62
CA SER A 37 -21.20 -2.29 2.31
C SER A 37 -19.78 -2.29 1.75
N GLU A 38 -19.68 -2.21 0.44
CA GLU A 38 -18.40 -2.04 -0.26
C GLU A 38 -17.80 -0.64 -0.02
N HIS A 39 -16.49 -0.52 -0.26
CA HIS A 39 -15.82 0.77 -0.24
C HIS A 39 -16.42 1.71 -1.29
N LYS A 40 -16.78 2.95 -0.89
CA LYS A 40 -17.49 3.91 -1.75
C LYS A 40 -16.79 4.17 -3.10
N THR A 41 -15.47 4.16 -3.14
CA THR A 41 -14.68 4.36 -4.36
C THR A 41 -14.80 3.21 -5.37
N GLN A 42 -15.24 2.01 -4.95
CA GLN A 42 -15.35 0.86 -5.84
C GLN A 42 -16.30 1.14 -7.01
N ALA A 43 -17.49 1.68 -6.74
CA ALA A 43 -18.46 2.03 -7.78
C ALA A 43 -17.88 3.01 -8.82
N VAL A 44 -17.10 4.00 -8.36
CA VAL A 44 -16.42 4.97 -9.24
C VAL A 44 -15.38 4.26 -10.11
N LEU A 45 -14.59 3.35 -9.53
CA LEU A 45 -13.56 2.61 -10.27
C LEU A 45 -14.15 1.61 -11.27
N GLU A 46 -15.29 0.98 -10.94
CA GLU A 46 -16.04 0.11 -11.85
C GLU A 46 -16.60 0.90 -13.03
N TRP A 47 -17.13 2.11 -12.79
CA TRP A 47 -17.54 3.01 -13.85
C TRP A 47 -16.34 3.41 -14.73
N LEU A 48 -15.24 3.87 -14.12
CA LEU A 48 -14.01 4.26 -14.82
C LEU A 48 -13.43 3.14 -15.69
N ARG A 49 -13.57 1.87 -15.27
CA ARG A 49 -13.13 0.71 -16.07
C ARG A 49 -13.77 0.65 -17.45
N TYR A 50 -15.02 1.12 -17.59
CA TYR A 50 -15.75 1.12 -18.86
C TYR A 50 -15.77 2.49 -19.55
N HIS A 51 -15.38 3.55 -18.84
CA HIS A 51 -15.39 4.93 -19.32
C HIS A 51 -13.97 5.49 -19.38
N GLU A 52 -13.14 4.89 -20.23
CA GLU A 52 -11.74 5.29 -20.37
C GLU A 52 -11.64 6.67 -21.03
N PRO A 53 -10.90 7.63 -20.44
CA PRO A 53 -10.63 8.92 -21.08
C PRO A 53 -9.81 8.73 -22.36
N ASN A 54 -9.82 9.76 -23.23
CA ASN A 54 -9.04 9.76 -24.47
C ASN A 54 -7.53 9.98 -24.21
N PHE A 55 -6.90 9.03 -23.55
CA PHE A 55 -5.45 9.02 -23.33
C PHE A 55 -4.71 8.42 -24.52
N LYS A 56 -3.41 8.76 -24.63
CA LYS A 56 -2.53 8.17 -25.63
C LYS A 56 -2.58 6.64 -25.53
N ARG A 57 -2.88 5.98 -26.65
CA ARG A 57 -2.90 4.51 -26.76
C ARG A 57 -1.46 3.98 -26.73
N LYS A 58 -0.91 3.87 -25.52
CA LYS A 58 0.41 3.30 -25.25
C LYS A 58 0.30 2.28 -24.12
N ASN A 59 1.23 1.33 -24.09
CA ASN A 59 1.39 0.40 -22.99
C ASN A 59 1.73 1.13 -21.68
N ARG A 60 1.71 0.40 -20.56
CA ARG A 60 2.12 0.93 -19.26
C ARG A 60 3.58 1.40 -19.33
N THR A 61 3.84 2.62 -18.90
CA THR A 61 5.19 3.18 -18.78
C THR A 61 5.70 3.02 -17.35
N ALA A 62 7.02 3.04 -17.16
CA ALA A 62 7.59 3.04 -15.82
C ALA A 62 7.13 4.27 -15.02
N VAL A 63 6.95 4.09 -13.71
CA VAL A 63 6.71 5.22 -12.80
C VAL A 63 8.02 6.00 -12.68
N LYS A 64 8.04 7.24 -13.19
CA LYS A 64 9.26 8.06 -13.23
C LYS A 64 9.59 8.73 -11.90
N LYS A 65 8.56 9.02 -11.10
CA LYS A 65 8.69 9.72 -9.82
C LYS A 65 7.79 9.07 -8.78
N LEU A 66 8.40 8.45 -7.78
CA LEU A 66 7.71 7.91 -6.61
C LEU A 66 7.69 9.00 -5.55
N HIS A 67 6.54 9.63 -5.37
CA HIS A 67 6.33 10.60 -4.31
C HIS A 67 6.11 9.85 -3.00
N LEU A 68 7.17 9.67 -2.22
CA LEU A 68 7.08 9.09 -0.87
C LEU A 68 6.52 10.12 0.10
N ALA A 69 5.25 9.93 0.47
CA ALA A 69 4.55 10.78 1.45
C ALA A 69 4.88 10.33 2.89
N MET A 70 6.16 10.46 3.26
CA MET A 70 6.70 10.07 4.56
C MET A 70 7.85 11.01 4.96
N PRO A 71 8.29 11.01 6.23
CA PRO A 71 9.46 11.79 6.67
C PRO A 71 10.75 11.32 5.97
N ASP A 72 11.73 12.20 5.88
CA ASP A 72 12.96 11.95 5.10
C ASP A 72 13.76 10.74 5.60
N ASN A 73 13.77 10.50 6.92
CA ASN A 73 14.45 9.35 7.53
C ASN A 73 13.91 7.98 7.09
N CYS A 74 12.74 7.90 6.45
CA CYS A 74 12.17 6.66 5.92
C CYS A 74 12.39 6.52 4.40
N LYS A 75 12.94 7.54 3.72
CA LYS A 75 13.10 7.56 2.26
C LYS A 75 14.40 6.91 1.77
N GLU A 76 15.29 6.52 2.68
CA GLU A 76 16.62 5.97 2.38
C GLU A 76 16.60 4.49 1.99
N ALA A 77 15.44 3.84 2.06
CA ALA A 77 15.33 2.43 1.72
C ALA A 77 15.56 2.15 0.22
N VAL A 78 15.93 0.90 -0.09
CA VAL A 78 16.27 0.42 -1.44
C VAL A 78 15.16 0.63 -2.46
N ASP A 79 13.90 0.55 -2.03
CA ASP A 79 12.74 0.79 -2.86
C ASP A 79 11.59 1.41 -2.05
N SER A 80 10.57 1.90 -2.77
CA SER A 80 9.41 2.54 -2.15
C SER A 80 8.60 1.62 -1.24
N VAL A 81 8.59 0.31 -1.50
CA VAL A 81 7.86 -0.66 -0.68
C VAL A 81 8.56 -0.83 0.65
N GLU A 82 9.87 -1.00 0.67
CA GLU A 82 10.67 -1.06 1.90
C GLU A 82 10.60 0.26 2.69
N ALA A 83 10.65 1.41 2.00
CA ALA A 83 10.48 2.72 2.63
C ALA A 83 9.14 2.82 3.39
N TYR A 84 8.04 2.37 2.77
CA TYR A 84 6.73 2.36 3.45
C TYR A 84 6.66 1.32 4.58
N ARG A 85 7.31 0.16 4.45
CA ARG A 85 7.41 -0.83 5.54
C ARG A 85 8.15 -0.23 6.73
N ASP A 86 9.26 0.48 6.50
CA ASP A 86 10.03 1.20 7.52
C ASP A 86 9.19 2.27 8.20
N TYR A 87 8.51 3.07 7.39
CA TYR A 87 7.60 4.10 7.88
C TYR A 87 6.51 3.51 8.79
N TYR A 88 5.76 2.51 8.34
CA TYR A 88 4.70 1.91 9.17
C TYR A 88 5.24 1.18 10.39
N PHE A 89 6.39 0.51 10.29
CA PHE A 89 7.03 -0.12 11.44
C PHE A 89 7.47 0.93 12.48
N SER A 90 7.97 2.09 12.05
CA SER A 90 8.35 3.19 12.96
C SER A 90 7.14 3.67 13.77
N LYS A 91 5.96 3.73 13.15
CA LYS A 91 4.71 4.18 13.78
C LYS A 91 4.15 3.24 14.85
N ARG A 92 4.69 2.02 15.01
CA ARG A 92 4.26 1.07 16.06
C ARG A 92 4.39 1.64 17.48
N LEU A 93 5.26 2.64 17.66
CA LEU A 93 5.49 3.30 18.95
C LEU A 93 4.44 4.35 19.28
N THR A 94 3.73 4.87 18.27
CA THR A 94 2.81 6.00 18.41
C THR A 94 1.38 5.68 17.97
N MET A 95 1.17 4.58 17.25
CA MET A 95 -0.13 4.16 16.73
C MET A 95 -0.30 2.66 16.95
N LYS A 96 -1.50 2.28 17.41
CA LYS A 96 -1.89 0.87 17.51
C LYS A 96 -2.01 0.28 16.10
N MET A 97 -1.28 -0.80 15.86
CA MET A 97 -1.29 -1.48 14.57
C MET A 97 -2.20 -2.69 14.66
N GLU A 98 -3.30 -2.63 13.92
CA GLU A 98 -4.34 -3.65 13.92
C GLU A 98 -4.53 -4.23 12.52
N TRP A 99 -4.62 -5.55 12.47
CA TRP A 99 -4.93 -6.31 11.28
C TRP A 99 -6.08 -7.27 11.57
N PRO A 100 -6.90 -7.61 10.57
CA PRO A 100 -7.80 -8.75 10.67
C PRO A 100 -7.02 -10.02 11.04
N GLU A 101 -7.70 -10.97 11.69
CA GLU A 101 -7.14 -12.26 12.06
C GLU A 101 -6.50 -12.95 10.85
N GLY A 102 -5.29 -13.49 11.05
CA GLY A 102 -4.50 -14.16 10.00
C GLY A 102 -3.97 -13.24 8.88
N ARG A 103 -4.16 -11.91 8.96
CA ARG A 103 -3.72 -10.95 7.92
C ARG A 103 -2.56 -10.06 8.33
N VAL A 104 -1.81 -10.45 9.36
CA VAL A 104 -0.58 -9.75 9.71
C VAL A 104 0.41 -9.93 8.54
N PRO A 105 1.01 -8.84 8.02
CA PRO A 105 1.97 -8.96 6.93
C PRO A 105 3.23 -9.68 7.39
N LEU A 106 3.75 -10.60 6.57
CA LEU A 106 4.97 -11.37 6.88
C LEU A 106 6.17 -10.49 7.26
N TRP A 107 6.34 -9.36 6.58
CA TRP A 107 7.41 -8.41 6.85
C TRP A 107 7.30 -7.78 8.26
N TRP A 108 6.09 -7.68 8.81
CA TRP A 108 5.86 -7.12 10.15
C TRP A 108 6.42 -8.05 11.22
N ASP A 109 6.07 -9.33 11.16
CA ASP A 109 6.53 -10.33 12.12
C ASP A 109 8.03 -10.56 11.99
N ALA A 110 8.57 -10.60 10.77
CA ALA A 110 10.00 -10.68 10.54
C ALA A 110 10.78 -9.54 11.23
N ARG A 111 10.27 -8.31 11.16
CA ARG A 111 10.89 -7.13 11.80
C ARG A 111 10.76 -7.14 13.32
N LYS A 112 9.62 -7.58 13.87
CA LYS A 112 9.49 -7.80 15.32
C LYS A 112 10.52 -8.82 15.81
N ALA A 113 10.63 -9.95 15.13
CA ALA A 113 11.58 -11.00 15.50
C ALA A 113 13.04 -10.53 15.43
N ALA A 114 13.40 -9.76 14.39
CA ALA A 114 14.72 -9.16 14.27
C ALA A 114 15.03 -8.17 15.40
N LEU A 115 14.03 -7.36 15.81
CA LEU A 115 14.18 -6.41 16.92
C LEU A 115 14.38 -7.13 18.26
N SER A 116 13.64 -8.22 18.52
CA SER A 116 13.80 -9.02 19.74
C SER A 116 15.21 -9.60 19.85
N ARG A 117 15.71 -10.21 18.76
CA ARG A 117 17.08 -10.76 18.72
C ARG A 117 18.16 -9.70 19.00
N LYS A 118 18.03 -8.50 18.43
CA LYS A 118 18.96 -7.39 18.70
C LYS A 118 18.96 -6.97 20.17
N ARG A 119 17.80 -6.98 20.82
CA ARG A 119 17.66 -6.63 22.26
C ARG A 119 18.20 -7.71 23.19
N GLU A 120 18.17 -8.96 22.78
CA GLU A 120 18.76 -10.07 23.54
C GLU A 120 20.29 -10.04 23.40
N GLY A 121 20.81 -9.87 22.17
CA GLY A 121 22.24 -9.72 21.94
C GLY A 121 22.86 -8.53 22.69
N ALA A 122 22.17 -7.37 22.73
CA ALA A 122 22.65 -6.18 23.44
C ALA A 122 22.57 -6.29 24.98
N ARG A 123 21.87 -7.29 25.54
CA ARG A 123 21.81 -7.54 26.99
C ARG A 123 22.88 -8.52 27.47
N ASN A 124 23.51 -9.24 26.55
CA ASN A 124 24.52 -10.27 26.83
C ASN A 124 25.95 -9.78 26.56
N VAL A 125 26.15 -8.46 26.41
CA VAL A 125 27.43 -7.78 26.19
C VAL A 125 27.63 -6.74 27.28
#